data_AF-G3ITW0-F1
#
_entry.id   AF-G3ITW0-F1
#
_cell.length_a   1.000
_cell.length_b   1.000
_cell.length_c   1.000
_cell.angle_alpha   90.00
_cell.angle_beta   90.00
_cell.angle_gamma   90.00
#
_symmetry.space_group_name_H-M   'P 1'
#
loop_
_entity.id
_entity.type
_entity.pdbx_description
1 polymer ?
#
loop_
_entity_poly.entity_id
_entity_poly.type
_entity_poly.pdbx_seq_one_letter_code
_entity_poly.pdbx_strand_id
1 'polypeptide(L)'
;MTTPSITTNLAPAIDVLAKCLVQTCENYQQLLNQPEFYDACLEAGRSMRRLSKCYTEVVLAALPYQSVLEGDSEEWDDDNELPFGEDLD
;
A
#
# COMPACT_ATOMS: atom_id res chain seq x y z
N MET A 1 -32.57 -12.51 -10.22
CA MET A 1 -32.01 -11.25 -9.69
C MET A 1 -30.55 -11.21 -10.09
N THR A 2 -30.23 -10.50 -11.15
CA THR A 2 -28.89 -10.36 -11.71
C THR A 2 -28.15 -9.31 -10.90
N THR A 3 -27.16 -9.71 -10.10
CA THR A 3 -26.17 -8.80 -9.50
C THR A 3 -25.42 -8.13 -10.65
N PRO A 4 -25.65 -6.85 -10.96
CA PRO A 4 -24.76 -6.12 -11.86
C PRO A 4 -23.46 -5.96 -11.09
N SER A 5 -22.52 -6.83 -11.44
CA SER A 5 -21.13 -6.95 -11.03
C SER A 5 -20.64 -5.79 -10.17
N ILE A 6 -20.42 -6.01 -8.88
CA ILE A 6 -19.64 -5.12 -8.00
C ILE A 6 -18.34 -4.68 -8.71
N THR A 7 -17.77 -5.57 -9.53
CA THR A 7 -16.69 -5.36 -10.48
C THR A 7 -16.87 -4.18 -11.44
N THR A 8 -18.07 -3.95 -12.01
CA THR A 8 -18.34 -2.85 -12.95
C THR A 8 -18.36 -1.50 -12.23
N ASN A 9 -18.81 -1.48 -10.97
CA ASN A 9 -18.84 -0.26 -10.15
C ASN A 9 -17.48 0.06 -9.51
N LEU A 10 -16.62 -0.94 -9.28
CA LEU A 10 -15.29 -0.77 -8.71
C LEU A 10 -14.18 -0.55 -9.75
N ALA A 11 -14.41 -0.90 -11.03
CA ALA A 11 -13.43 -0.70 -12.10
C ALA A 11 -12.88 0.74 -12.20
N PRO A 12 -13.68 1.82 -12.06
CA PRO A 12 -13.15 3.19 -12.03
C PRO A 12 -12.23 3.45 -10.83
N ALA A 13 -12.54 2.88 -9.66
CA ALA A 13 -11.72 3.05 -8.46
C ALA A 13 -10.37 2.31 -8.60
N ILE A 14 -10.37 1.12 -9.20
CA ILE A 14 -9.15 0.35 -9.51
C ILE A 14 -8.25 1.14 -10.46
N ASP A 15 -8.82 1.71 -11.53
CA ASP A 15 -8.06 2.50 -12.52
C ASP A 15 -7.47 3.78 -11.90
N VAL A 16 -8.23 4.49 -11.07
CA VAL A 16 -7.74 5.68 -10.35
C VAL A 16 -6.62 5.31 -9.37
N LEU A 17 -6.79 4.24 -8.58
CA LEU A 17 -5.76 3.79 -7.65
C LEU A 17 -4.48 3.34 -8.36
N ALA A 18 -4.60 2.64 -9.49
CA ALA A 18 -3.46 2.26 -10.33
C ALA A 18 -2.69 3.49 -10.84
N LYS A 19 -3.41 4.51 -11.35
CA LYS A 19 -2.80 5.77 -11.80
C LYS A 19 -2.10 6.51 -10.67
N CYS A 20 -2.73 6.60 -9.50
CA CYS A 20 -2.12 7.22 -8.32
C CYS A 20 -0.85 6.48 -7.88
N LEU A 21 -0.86 5.14 -7.92
CA LEU A 21 0.31 4.32 -7.61
C LEU A 21 1.47 4.60 -8.57
N VAL A 22 1.22 4.58 -9.88
CA VAL A 22 2.24 4.86 -10.90
C VAL A 22 2.84 6.25 -10.69
N GLN A 23 2.01 7.28 -10.53
CA GLN A 23 2.49 8.64 -10.32
C GLN A 23 3.31 8.78 -9.03
N THR A 24 2.88 8.13 -7.95
CA THR A 24 3.60 8.19 -6.67
C THR A 24 4.93 7.46 -6.76
N CYS A 25 5.00 6.33 -7.48
CA CYS A 25 6.25 5.61 -7.75
C CYS A 25 7.23 6.47 -8.57
N GLU A 26 6.76 7.15 -9.61
CA GLU A 26 7.59 8.06 -10.41
C GLU A 26 8.15 9.21 -9.56
N ASN A 27 7.31 9.83 -8.74
CA ASN A 27 7.72 10.90 -7.83
C ASN A 27 8.74 10.39 -6.81
N TYR A 28 8.52 9.20 -6.24
CA TYR A 28 9.46 8.57 -5.30
C TYR A 28 10.82 8.31 -5.96
N GLN A 29 10.85 7.80 -7.21
CA GLN A 29 12.09 7.59 -7.95
C GLN A 29 12.87 8.88 -8.21
N GLN A 30 12.16 9.98 -8.49
CA GLN A 30 12.80 11.29 -8.67
C GLN A 30 13.38 11.85 -7.36
N LEU A 31 12.74 11.56 -6.24
CA LEU A 31 13.14 12.03 -4.90
C LEU A 31 14.29 11.20 -4.29
N LEU A 32 14.45 9.93 -4.67
CA LEU A 32 15.48 9.03 -4.12
C LEU A 32 16.92 9.57 -4.23
N ASN A 33 17.19 10.42 -5.22
CA ASN A 33 18.52 10.98 -5.46
C ASN A 33 18.69 12.43 -4.96
N GLN A 34 17.68 12.97 -4.27
CA GLN A 34 17.68 14.36 -3.80
C GLN A 34 17.63 14.39 -2.26
N PRO A 35 18.79 14.43 -1.58
CA PRO A 35 18.86 14.35 -0.12
C PRO A 35 18.12 15.50 0.58
N GLU A 36 18.00 16.67 -0.06
CA GLU A 36 17.22 17.82 0.40
C GLU A 36 15.71 17.56 0.52
N PHE A 37 15.20 16.50 -0.10
CA PHE A 37 13.78 16.12 -0.05
C PHE A 37 13.53 14.77 0.63
N TYR A 38 14.40 14.38 1.56
CA TYR A 38 14.29 13.12 2.29
C TYR A 38 12.90 12.92 2.95
N ASP A 39 12.35 13.96 3.59
CA ASP A 39 11.03 13.89 4.22
C ASP A 39 9.90 13.62 3.21
N ALA A 40 9.95 14.28 2.05
CA ALA A 40 9.00 14.06 0.97
C ALA A 40 9.16 12.66 0.35
N CYS A 41 10.39 12.13 0.29
CA CYS A 41 10.67 10.77 -0.16
C CYS A 41 10.07 9.74 0.81
N LEU A 42 10.21 9.93 2.12
CA LEU A 42 9.57 9.09 3.14
C LEU A 42 8.04 9.15 3.05
N GLU A 43 7.46 10.32 2.88
CA GLU A 43 6.00 10.50 2.74
C GLU A 43 5.46 9.84 1.46
N ALA A 44 6.19 9.94 0.35
CA ALA A 44 5.88 9.21 -0.88
C ALA A 44 5.94 7.69 -0.67
N GLY A 45 6.96 7.19 0.05
CA GLY A 45 7.06 5.78 0.46
C GLY A 45 5.85 5.29 1.26
N ARG A 46 5.43 6.06 2.26
CA ARG A 46 4.22 5.78 3.07
C ARG A 46 2.95 5.80 2.23
N SER A 47 2.84 6.77 1.33
CA SER A 47 1.70 6.92 0.42
C SER A 47 1.59 5.73 -0.54
N MET A 48 2.70 5.26 -1.11
CA MET A 48 2.72 4.04 -1.94
C MET A 48 2.23 2.82 -1.15
N ARG A 49 2.71 2.62 0.08
CA ARG A 49 2.29 1.48 0.92
C ARG A 49 0.78 1.50 1.17
N ARG A 50 0.22 2.68 1.49
CA ARG A 50 -1.23 2.84 1.72
C ARG A 50 -2.05 2.63 0.44
N LEU A 51 -1.61 3.19 -0.68
CA LEU A 51 -2.30 3.04 -1.96
C LEU A 51 -2.31 1.58 -2.44
N SER A 52 -1.19 0.85 -2.29
CA SER A 52 -1.12 -0.58 -2.59
C SER A 52 -2.10 -1.39 -1.74
N LYS A 53 -2.21 -1.09 -0.44
CA LYS A 53 -3.18 -1.76 0.44
C LYS A 53 -4.61 -1.51 -0.04
N CYS A 54 -4.99 -0.25 -0.28
CA CYS A 54 -6.33 0.09 -0.77
C CYS A 54 -6.63 -0.54 -2.15
N TYR A 55 -5.64 -0.59 -3.03
CA TYR A 55 -5.77 -1.27 -4.33
C TYR A 55 -6.10 -2.76 -4.16
N THR A 56 -5.36 -3.46 -3.29
CA THR A 56 -5.61 -4.87 -2.98
C THR A 56 -6.99 -5.08 -2.36
N GLU A 57 -7.39 -4.24 -1.40
CA GLU A 57 -8.73 -4.30 -0.77
C GLU A 57 -9.85 -4.15 -1.81
N VAL A 58 -9.72 -3.19 -2.74
CA VAL A 58 -10.71 -2.98 -3.80
C VAL A 58 -10.72 -4.14 -4.80
N VAL A 59 -9.56 -4.68 -5.17
CA VAL A 59 -9.48 -5.85 -6.05
C VAL A 59 -10.10 -7.08 -5.39
N LEU A 60 -9.79 -7.34 -4.11
CA LEU A 60 -10.38 -8.45 -3.35
C LEU A 60 -11.89 -8.29 -3.20
N ALA A 61 -12.39 -7.08 -2.95
CA ALA A 61 -13.82 -6.78 -2.89
C ALA A 61 -14.51 -6.90 -4.26
N ALA A 62 -13.78 -6.71 -5.37
CA ALA A 62 -14.28 -6.85 -6.72
C ALA A 62 -14.32 -8.32 -7.19
N LEU A 63 -13.47 -9.19 -6.63
CA LEU A 63 -13.47 -10.61 -6.90
C LEU A 63 -14.63 -11.29 -6.15
N PRO A 64 -15.47 -12.10 -6.83
CA PRO A 64 -16.48 -12.88 -6.15
C PRO A 64 -15.78 -13.84 -5.19
N TYR A 65 -16.07 -13.72 -3.88
CA TYR A 65 -15.57 -14.54 -2.77
C TYR A 65 -15.07 -15.92 -3.23
N GLN A 66 -13.77 -16.06 -3.43
CA GLN A 66 -13.12 -17.37 -3.37
C GLN A 66 -12.84 -17.60 -1.88
N SER A 67 -13.76 -18.31 -1.24
CA SER A 67 -13.51 -18.93 0.06
C SER A 67 -12.18 -19.70 0.01
N VAL A 68 -11.49 -19.74 1.16
CA VAL A 68 -10.25 -20.46 1.47
C VAL A 68 -8.96 -19.66 1.23
N LEU A 69 -8.65 -18.77 2.17
CA LEU A 69 -7.35 -18.78 2.86
C LEU A 69 -7.62 -18.43 4.34
N GLU A 70 -8.06 -19.42 5.11
CA GLU A 70 -7.73 -19.48 6.53
C GLU A 70 -6.20 -19.72 6.62
N GLY A 71 -5.48 -18.86 7.33
CA GLY A 71 -4.04 -18.93 7.56
C GLY A 71 -3.21 -18.25 6.46
N ASP A 72 -2.38 -17.25 6.67
CA ASP A 72 -1.85 -16.62 7.88
C ASP A 72 -2.19 -15.13 7.83
N SER A 73 -2.88 -14.65 8.86
CA SER A 73 -2.71 -13.25 9.25
C SER A 73 -1.37 -13.21 9.96
N GLU A 74 -0.27 -13.06 9.21
CA GLU A 74 1.00 -12.68 9.83
C GLU A 74 0.75 -11.30 10.46
N GLU A 75 0.43 -11.34 11.75
CA GLU A 75 0.48 -10.24 12.69
C GLU A 75 1.90 -9.69 12.57
N TRP A 76 2.02 -8.54 11.90
CA TRP A 76 3.28 -7.82 11.89
C TRP A 76 3.42 -7.25 13.30
N ASP A 77 4.04 -8.04 14.18
CA ASP A 77 4.51 -7.58 15.48
C ASP A 77 5.37 -6.35 15.23
N ASP A 78 4.80 -5.17 15.51
CA ASP A 78 5.47 -3.87 15.52
C ASP A 78 6.24 -3.72 16.84
N ASP A 79 6.95 -4.77 17.25
CA ASP A 79 7.87 -4.75 18.39
C ASP A 79 9.28 -4.50 17.87
N ASN A 80 9.46 -3.33 17.25
CA ASN A 80 10.78 -2.75 17.05
C ASN A 80 11.04 -1.73 18.17
N GLU A 81 10.97 -2.16 19.43
CA GLU A 81 11.75 -1.53 20.50
C GLU A 81 13.22 -1.84 20.23
N LEU A 82 13.84 -1.03 19.39
CA LEU A 82 15.30 -0.95 19.33
C LEU A 82 15.77 -0.46 20.71
N PRO A 83 16.54 -1.25 21.50
CA PRO A 83 17.27 -0.65 22.59
C PRO A 83 18.30 0.27 21.93
N PHE A 84 18.05 1.58 22.06
CA PHE A 84 19.02 2.61 21.80
C PHE A 84 20.35 2.16 22.41
N GLY A 85 21.39 2.12 21.58
CA GLY A 85 22.74 1.89 22.06
C GLY A 85 23.08 2.97 23.06
N GLU A 86 23.12 2.60 24.33
CA GLU A 86 23.73 3.42 25.37
C GLU A 86 25.25 3.17 25.35
N ASP A 87 25.96 4.28 25.36
CA ASP A 87 27.39 4.45 25.30
C ASP A 87 28.16 3.53 26.26
N LEU A 88 29.28 2.97 25.81
CA LEU A 88 30.39 2.64 26.69
C LEU A 88 31.71 3.10 26.04
N ASP A 89 32.16 4.23 26.58
CA ASP A 89 33.52 4.78 26.56
C ASP A 89 34.55 3.77 27.12
#